data_AF-A0A0J0XW08-F1
#
_entry.id   AF-A0A0J0XW08-F1
#
_cell.length_a   1.000
_cell.length_b   1.000
_cell.length_c   1.000
_cell.angle_alpha   90.00
_cell.angle_beta   90.00
_cell.angle_gamma   90.00
#
_symmetry.space_group_name_H-M   'P 1'
#
loop_
_entity.id
_entity.type
_entity.pdbx_description
1 polymer ?
#
loop_
_entity_poly.entity_id
_entity_poly.type
_entity_poly.pdbx_seq_one_letter_code
_entity_poly.pdbx_strand_id
1 'polypeptide(L)'
;MAAVSFSYALEPPAGITAPAEPKAAKHSFPVVPGAGRSATEAYYTAASAALKSAQAQANEVFSAWKDAVGDAEKHKENPGNVGKGQGKASRMMAANKAAEAAFDAQEEDESDEDGVDLAEAGA
;
A
#
# COMPACT_ATOMS: atom_id res chain seq x y z
N MET A 1 -13.82 22.71 -29.98
CA MET A 1 -12.61 22.64 -29.13
C MET A 1 -12.31 21.18 -28.83
N ALA A 2 -11.04 20.77 -28.86
CA ALA A 2 -10.66 19.40 -28.53
C ALA A 2 -10.74 19.16 -27.02
N ALA A 3 -11.09 17.95 -26.59
CA ALA A 3 -11.16 17.57 -25.19
C ALA A 3 -10.80 16.09 -25.03
N VAL A 4 -10.21 15.75 -23.90
CA VAL A 4 -10.06 14.37 -23.44
C VAL A 4 -11.27 14.05 -22.59
N SER A 5 -12.01 12.98 -22.92
CA SER A 5 -13.17 12.57 -22.14
C SER A 5 -13.13 11.09 -21.83
N PHE A 6 -13.53 10.73 -20.62
CA PHE A 6 -13.78 9.35 -20.24
C PHE A 6 -15.13 9.24 -19.53
N SER A 7 -15.74 8.07 -19.67
CA SER A 7 -16.98 7.72 -19.00
C SER A 7 -16.84 6.35 -18.37
N TYR A 8 -17.50 6.15 -17.25
CA TYR A 8 -17.53 4.87 -16.57
C TYR A 8 -18.94 4.56 -16.08
N ALA A 9 -19.22 3.28 -15.90
CA ALA A 9 -20.40 2.75 -15.25
C ALA A 9 -19.96 1.53 -14.44
N LEU A 10 -20.01 1.66 -13.12
CA LEU A 10 -19.58 0.67 -12.15
C LEU A 10 -20.80 -0.08 -11.62
N GLU A 11 -20.66 -1.39 -11.52
CA GLU A 11 -21.65 -2.30 -10.95
C GLU A 11 -21.11 -2.92 -9.66
N PRO A 12 -21.01 -2.14 -8.56
CA PRO A 12 -20.53 -2.67 -7.29
C PRO A 12 -21.53 -3.67 -6.71
N PRO A 13 -21.06 -4.71 -5.97
CA PRO A 13 -21.91 -5.64 -5.22
C PRO A 13 -22.98 -4.96 -4.36
N ALA A 14 -24.06 -5.69 -4.10
CA ALA A 14 -25.17 -5.21 -3.28
C ALA A 14 -24.72 -4.89 -1.85
N GLY A 15 -25.28 -3.82 -1.26
CA GLY A 15 -25.01 -3.42 0.13
C GLY A 15 -23.76 -2.56 0.33
N ILE A 16 -23.06 -2.18 -0.73
CA ILE A 16 -21.91 -1.27 -0.65
C ILE A 16 -22.38 0.16 -0.46
N THR A 17 -21.88 0.82 0.58
CA THR A 17 -22.04 2.26 0.79
C THR A 17 -21.29 3.01 -0.30
N ALA A 18 -22.02 3.83 -1.07
CA ALA A 18 -21.42 4.59 -2.16
C ALA A 18 -20.39 5.59 -1.58
N PRO A 19 -19.16 5.66 -2.13
CA PRO A 19 -18.26 6.76 -1.86
C PRO A 19 -18.84 8.07 -2.43
N ALA A 20 -18.16 9.19 -2.19
CA ALA A 20 -18.58 10.49 -2.72
C ALA A 20 -18.70 10.50 -4.27
N GLU A 21 -17.90 9.67 -4.93
CA GLU A 21 -17.91 9.52 -6.39
C GLU A 21 -19.11 8.67 -6.87
N PRO A 22 -19.82 9.09 -7.92
CA PRO A 22 -20.99 8.37 -8.42
C PRO A 22 -20.60 7.01 -9.03
N LYS A 23 -21.59 6.13 -9.21
CA LYS A 23 -21.40 4.83 -9.90
C LYS A 23 -21.20 4.99 -11.40
N ALA A 24 -21.73 6.06 -11.98
CA ALA A 24 -21.55 6.36 -13.38
C ALA A 24 -21.38 7.87 -13.55
N ALA A 25 -20.35 8.26 -14.30
CA ALA A 25 -20.14 9.64 -14.69
C ALA A 25 -19.40 9.74 -16.00
N LYS A 26 -19.46 10.94 -16.57
CA LYS A 26 -18.68 11.35 -17.73
C LYS A 26 -17.88 12.58 -17.35
N HIS A 27 -16.56 12.50 -17.50
CA HIS A 27 -15.66 13.62 -17.28
C HIS A 27 -15.11 14.11 -18.61
N SER A 28 -14.88 15.43 -18.69
CA SER A 28 -14.37 16.09 -19.88
C SER A 28 -13.33 17.11 -19.48
N PHE A 29 -12.13 16.99 -20.06
CA PHE A 29 -10.97 17.82 -19.80
C PHE A 29 -10.64 18.58 -21.09
N PRO A 30 -10.92 19.89 -21.16
CA PRO A 30 -10.71 20.65 -22.38
C PRO A 30 -9.21 20.77 -22.69
N VAL A 31 -8.85 20.59 -23.96
CA VAL A 31 -7.51 20.88 -24.47
C VAL A 31 -7.53 22.33 -24.94
N VAL A 32 -6.91 23.21 -24.16
CA VAL A 32 -6.78 24.63 -24.46
C VAL A 32 -5.31 24.95 -24.73
N PRO A 33 -4.87 24.98 -26.00
CA PRO A 33 -3.50 25.32 -26.34
C PRO A 33 -3.18 26.77 -25.92
N GLY A 34 -2.08 26.94 -25.18
CA GLY A 34 -1.55 28.25 -24.82
C GLY A 34 -0.55 28.79 -25.85
N ALA A 35 0.31 29.70 -25.41
CA ALA A 35 1.47 30.11 -26.19
C ALA A 35 2.55 29.01 -26.18
N GLY A 36 3.21 28.80 -27.32
CA GLY A 36 4.31 27.85 -27.48
C GLY A 36 5.20 28.26 -28.66
N ARG A 37 6.33 27.58 -28.87
CA ARG A 37 7.23 27.90 -30.00
C ARG A 37 6.61 27.54 -31.35
N SER A 38 5.64 26.62 -31.34
CA SER A 38 4.78 26.29 -32.49
C SER A 38 3.38 25.91 -32.01
N ALA A 39 2.39 25.99 -32.91
CA ALA A 39 1.01 25.56 -32.63
C ALA A 39 0.95 24.06 -32.22
N THR A 40 1.80 23.23 -32.83
CA THR A 40 1.90 21.80 -32.55
C THR A 40 2.40 21.55 -31.13
N GLU A 41 3.49 22.22 -30.72
CA GLU A 41 4.00 22.12 -29.36
C GLU A 41 2.98 22.60 -28.31
N ALA A 42 2.31 23.72 -28.57
CA ALA A 42 1.27 24.25 -27.70
C ALA A 42 0.11 23.26 -27.53
N TYR A 43 -0.32 22.61 -28.62
CA TYR A 43 -1.36 21.60 -28.59
C TYR A 43 -0.95 20.37 -27.77
N TYR A 44 0.21 19.76 -28.05
CA TYR A 44 0.62 18.54 -27.35
C TYR A 44 0.92 18.79 -25.87
N THR A 45 1.44 19.97 -25.52
CA THR A 45 1.62 20.38 -24.12
C THR A 45 0.26 20.42 -23.41
N ALA A 46 -0.73 21.10 -24.00
CA ALA A 46 -2.08 21.20 -23.44
C ALA A 46 -2.80 19.83 -23.39
N ALA A 47 -2.65 19.01 -24.43
CA ALA A 47 -3.23 17.67 -24.49
C ALA A 47 -2.62 16.74 -23.43
N SER A 48 -1.31 16.82 -23.22
CA SER A 48 -0.61 16.05 -22.18
C SER A 48 -1.07 16.46 -20.78
N ALA A 49 -1.28 17.75 -20.54
CA ALA A 49 -1.84 18.23 -19.28
C ALA A 49 -3.28 17.71 -19.05
N ALA A 50 -4.14 17.82 -20.07
CA ALA A 50 -5.51 17.31 -20.00
C ALA A 50 -5.56 15.79 -19.77
N LEU A 51 -4.66 15.01 -20.39
CA LEU A 51 -4.52 13.57 -20.17
C LEU A 51 -4.12 13.24 -18.73
N LYS A 52 -3.15 13.96 -18.17
CA LYS A 52 -2.73 13.76 -16.76
C LYS A 52 -3.86 14.06 -15.79
N SER A 53 -4.62 15.13 -16.02
CA SER A 53 -5.82 15.45 -15.21
C SER A 53 -6.89 14.37 -15.33
N ALA A 54 -7.16 13.87 -16.54
CA ALA A 54 -8.09 12.78 -16.75
C ALA A 54 -7.66 11.50 -16.01
N GLN A 55 -6.37 11.16 -16.07
CA GLN A 55 -5.81 10.00 -15.37
C GLN A 55 -5.91 10.15 -13.85
N ALA A 56 -5.60 11.33 -13.31
CA ALA A 56 -5.70 11.59 -11.88
C ALA A 56 -7.14 11.41 -11.38
N GLN A 57 -8.13 11.99 -12.08
CA GLN A 57 -9.55 11.83 -11.73
C GLN A 57 -9.99 10.36 -11.79
N ALA A 58 -9.60 9.64 -12.85
CA ALA A 58 -9.95 8.24 -12.99
C ALA A 58 -9.36 7.39 -11.84
N ASN A 59 -8.10 7.64 -11.48
CA ASN A 59 -7.43 6.95 -10.37
C ASN A 59 -8.12 7.22 -9.04
N GLU A 60 -8.51 8.47 -8.77
CA GLU A 60 -9.22 8.85 -7.55
C GLU A 60 -10.56 8.12 -7.45
N VAL A 61 -11.37 8.19 -8.51
CA VAL A 61 -12.68 7.50 -8.59
C VAL A 61 -12.53 5.99 -8.36
N PHE A 62 -11.64 5.34 -9.10
CA PHE A 62 -11.50 3.89 -9.01
C PHE A 62 -10.87 3.44 -7.69
N SER A 63 -9.99 4.25 -7.09
CA SER A 63 -9.46 3.95 -5.76
C SER A 63 -10.54 4.04 -4.70
N ALA A 64 -11.35 5.11 -4.71
CA ALA A 64 -12.45 5.28 -3.76
C ALA A 64 -13.47 4.13 -3.86
N TRP A 65 -13.82 3.71 -5.08
CA TRP A 65 -14.70 2.57 -5.29
C TRP A 65 -14.06 1.24 -4.88
N LYS A 66 -12.77 1.03 -5.17
CA LYS A 66 -12.05 -0.17 -4.75
C LYS A 66 -12.02 -0.29 -3.23
N ASP A 67 -11.76 0.80 -2.53
CA ASP A 67 -11.70 0.84 -1.07
C ASP A 67 -13.09 0.63 -0.47
N ALA A 68 -14.13 1.26 -1.02
CA ALA A 68 -15.53 1.04 -0.58
C ALA A 68 -15.98 -0.42 -0.74
N VAL A 69 -15.61 -1.07 -1.86
CA VAL A 69 -15.87 -2.49 -2.08
C VAL A 69 -15.05 -3.34 -1.11
N GLY A 70 -13.75 -3.06 -0.97
CA GLY A 70 -12.85 -3.80 -0.09
C GLY A 70 -13.28 -3.76 1.37
N ASP A 71 -13.66 -2.59 1.88
CA ASP A 71 -14.15 -2.44 3.25
C ASP A 71 -15.49 -3.17 3.46
N ALA A 72 -16.38 -3.14 2.48
CA ALA A 72 -17.64 -3.87 2.53
C ALA A 72 -17.41 -5.39 2.49
N GLU A 73 -16.42 -5.89 1.74
CA GLU A 73 -16.16 -7.33 1.58
C GLU A 73 -15.18 -7.90 2.62
N LYS A 74 -14.55 -7.05 3.42
CA LYS A 74 -13.52 -7.41 4.42
C LYS A 74 -13.92 -8.53 5.39
N HIS A 75 -15.21 -8.70 5.65
CA HIS A 75 -15.74 -9.73 6.54
C HIS A 75 -15.89 -11.12 5.85
N LYS A 76 -15.86 -11.16 4.51
CA LYS A 76 -15.87 -12.39 3.71
C LYS A 76 -14.46 -12.97 3.54
N GLU A 77 -13.45 -12.12 3.68
CA GLU A 77 -12.06 -12.55 3.80
C GLU A 77 -11.91 -13.26 5.14
N ASN A 78 -11.76 -14.59 5.14
CA ASN A 78 -11.48 -15.36 6.35
C ASN A 78 -10.08 -14.93 6.84
N PRO A 79 -9.96 -14.01 7.82
CA PRO A 79 -8.69 -13.45 8.21
C PRO A 79 -8.12 -14.44 9.20
N GLY A 80 -7.74 -15.63 8.74
CA GLY A 80 -7.24 -16.72 9.57
C GLY A 80 -6.21 -16.15 10.55
N ASN A 81 -6.64 -16.00 11.80
CA ASN A 81 -5.90 -15.51 12.94
C ASN A 81 -4.89 -14.37 12.67
N VAL A 82 -5.22 -13.37 11.85
CA VAL A 82 -4.36 -12.19 11.72
C VAL A 82 -4.73 -11.20 12.83
N GLY A 83 -4.09 -11.39 13.99
CA GLY A 83 -4.25 -10.53 15.16
C GLY A 83 -4.21 -9.06 14.76
N LYS A 84 -5.20 -8.29 15.25
CA LYS A 84 -5.32 -6.85 15.03
C LYS A 84 -3.96 -6.17 15.22
N GLY A 85 -3.49 -5.46 14.20
CA GLY A 85 -2.34 -4.55 14.31
C GLY A 85 -0.98 -5.08 13.85
N GLN A 86 -0.85 -6.32 13.38
CA GLN A 86 0.40 -6.79 12.77
C GLN A 86 0.26 -6.94 11.26
N GLY A 87 0.49 -5.83 10.54
CA GLY A 87 0.68 -5.87 9.10
C GLY A 87 1.89 -6.76 8.72
N LYS A 88 1.98 -7.15 7.45
CA LYS A 88 3.11 -7.95 6.93
C LYS A 88 4.48 -7.38 7.35
N ALA A 89 4.61 -6.05 7.37
CA ALA A 89 5.81 -5.35 7.81
C ALA A 89 6.15 -5.61 9.29
N SER A 90 5.17 -5.58 10.20
CA SER A 90 5.38 -5.85 11.62
C SER A 90 5.82 -7.30 11.88
N ARG A 91 5.32 -8.26 11.07
CA ARG A 91 5.78 -9.66 11.15
C ARG A 91 7.21 -9.85 10.66
N MET A 92 7.60 -9.16 9.58
CA MET A 92 8.99 -9.20 9.11
C MET A 92 9.95 -8.57 10.13
N MET A 93 9.57 -7.48 10.78
CA MET A 93 10.39 -6.87 11.84
C MET A 93 10.51 -7.77 13.08
N ALA A 94 9.44 -8.45 13.50
CA ALA A 94 9.49 -9.37 14.62
C ALA A 94 10.37 -10.61 14.33
N ALA A 95 10.30 -11.14 13.10
CA ALA A 95 11.15 -12.25 12.69
C ALA A 95 12.64 -11.89 12.66
N ASN A 96 12.98 -10.70 12.15
CA ASN A 96 14.37 -10.23 12.15
C ASN A 96 14.89 -9.93 13.56
N LYS A 97 14.06 -9.33 14.42
CA LYS A 97 14.44 -9.05 15.81
C LYS A 97 14.66 -10.33 16.64
N ALA A 98 13.91 -11.38 16.37
CA ALA A 98 14.13 -12.69 17.01
C ALA A 98 15.40 -13.38 16.50
N ALA A 99 15.77 -13.17 15.23
CA ALA A 99 17.02 -13.69 14.67
C ALA A 99 18.26 -12.98 15.23
N GLU A 100 18.21 -11.65 15.43
CA GLU A 100 19.32 -10.92 16.07
C GLU A 100 19.50 -11.29 17.54
N ALA A 101 18.42 -11.46 18.30
CA ALA A 101 18.50 -11.86 19.71
C ALA A 101 19.07 -13.28 19.91
N ALA A 102 18.91 -14.17 18.92
CA ALA A 102 19.49 -15.51 18.96
C ALA A 102 20.99 -15.54 18.60
N PHE A 103 21.49 -14.53 17.89
CA PHE A 103 22.91 -14.38 17.56
C PHE A 103 23.68 -13.76 18.74
N ASP A 104 23.08 -12.77 19.41
CA ASP A 104 23.68 -12.07 20.57
C ASP A 104 23.80 -12.98 21.80
N ALA A 105 22.88 -13.94 21.97
CA ALA A 105 22.91 -14.89 23.08
C ALA A 105 23.95 -16.02 22.94
N GLN A 106 24.67 -16.10 21.80
CA GLN A 106 25.65 -17.15 21.53
C GLN A 106 27.10 -16.70 21.74
N GLU A 107 27.36 -15.41 22.00
CA GLU A 107 28.70 -14.87 22.26
C GLU A 107 29.04 -14.67 23.76
N GLU A 108 28.13 -14.95 24.70
CA GLU A 108 28.34 -14.70 26.15
C GLU A 108 28.67 -15.96 27.00
N ASP A 109 28.99 -17.12 26.42
CA ASP A 109 29.31 -18.36 27.19
C ASP A 109 30.76 -18.86 27.00
N GLU A 110 31.73 -17.93 26.98
CA GLU A 110 33.15 -18.25 27.16
C GLU A 110 33.85 -17.16 28.01
N SER A 111 33.68 -17.23 29.33
CA SER A 111 34.70 -16.69 30.25
C SER A 111 34.62 -17.29 31.66
N ASP A 112 35.64 -18.10 31.96
CA ASP A 112 36.35 -18.27 33.24
C ASP A 112 35.58 -18.61 34.53
N GLU A 113 35.91 -19.76 35.13
CA GLU A 113 36.50 -19.79 36.49
C GLU A 113 37.11 -21.16 36.83
N ASP A 114 38.45 -21.23 36.79
CA ASP A 114 39.26 -22.16 37.55
C ASP A 114 39.08 -21.89 39.06
N GLY A 115 38.81 -22.93 39.86
CA GLY A 115 38.63 -22.80 41.31
C GLY A 115 38.70 -24.12 42.08
N VAL A 116 39.92 -24.51 42.44
CA VAL A 116 40.31 -25.53 43.44
C VAL A 116 39.40 -25.58 44.68
N ASP A 117 39.00 -26.79 45.12
CA ASP A 117 39.34 -27.22 46.50
C ASP A 117 39.23 -28.73 46.77
N LEU A 118 40.03 -29.10 47.76
CA LEU A 118 40.43 -30.40 48.30
C LEU A 118 39.32 -31.05 49.15
N ALA A 119 39.07 -32.37 49.02
CA ALA A 119 38.53 -33.17 50.13
C ALA A 119 38.88 -34.66 50.00
N GLU A 120 39.38 -35.18 51.12
CA GLU A 120 39.99 -36.48 51.39
C GLU A 120 38.95 -37.55 51.82
N ALA A 121 39.41 -38.81 51.84
CA ALA A 121 38.87 -40.01 52.52
C ALA A 121 37.68 -40.75 51.85
N GLY A 122 37.65 -42.08 51.76
CA GLY A 122 38.52 -43.15 52.24
C GLY A 122 37.76 -44.49 52.19
N ALA A 123 38.49 -45.59 51.96
CA ALA A 123 38.29 -46.97 52.46
C ALA A 123 39.10 -47.95 51.59
#